data_AF-A0A8T7L3A3-F1
#
_entry.id   AF-A0A8T7L3A3-F1
#
_cell.length_a   1.000
_cell.length_b   1.000
_cell.length_c   1.000
_cell.angle_alpha   90.00
_cell.angle_beta   90.00
_cell.angle_gamma   90.00
#
_symmetry.space_group_name_H-M   'P 1'
#
loop_
_entity.id
_entity.type
_entity.pdbx_description
1 polymer ?
#
loop_
_entity_poly.entity_id
_entity_poly.type
_entity_poly.pdbx_seq_one_letter_code
_entity_poly.pdbx_strand_id
1 'polypeptide(L)'
;MHRRRYTAAEKQAALARLRENSGNVRITSAETGINPRTLRAWAQRQQSAPAPPPESEPVEARLRDLLMDNILRLADSLEATIDDAPLNQRASALAQLIDRLLKLADKLPDEQRDHVLRMEYVDPDGSVHATPPWARERSES
;
A
#
# COMPACT_ATOMS: atom_id res chain seq x y z
N MET A 1 -0.50 -2.04 39.55
CA MET A 1 -0.84 -2.81 38.34
C MET A 1 -0.16 -2.19 37.13
N HIS A 2 0.75 -2.90 36.46
CA HIS A 2 1.49 -2.37 35.31
C HIS A 2 0.61 -2.37 34.05
N ARG A 3 0.51 -1.23 33.36
CA ARG A 3 -0.21 -1.14 32.07
C ARG A 3 0.68 -1.70 30.97
N ARG A 4 0.36 -2.89 30.48
CA ARG A 4 1.02 -3.49 29.30
C ARG A 4 0.81 -2.57 28.09
N ARG A 5 1.90 -2.09 27.49
CA ARG A 5 1.86 -1.32 26.25
C ARG A 5 1.87 -2.30 25.08
N TYR A 6 0.88 -2.21 24.20
CA TYR A 6 0.79 -3.03 22.99
C TYR A 6 1.34 -2.22 21.82
N THR A 7 2.17 -2.84 21.00
CA THR A 7 2.69 -2.26 19.76
C THR A 7 1.60 -2.17 18.68
N ALA A 8 1.86 -1.39 17.63
CA ALA A 8 0.93 -1.26 16.51
C ALA A 8 0.73 -2.60 15.78
N ALA A 9 1.80 -3.37 15.61
CA ALA A 9 1.76 -4.70 14.99
C ALA A 9 0.93 -5.70 15.80
N GLU A 10 1.11 -5.75 17.12
CA GLU A 10 0.32 -6.61 18.00
C GLU A 10 -1.17 -6.24 17.98
N LYS A 11 -1.48 -4.93 17.96
CA LYS A 11 -2.86 -4.45 17.84
C LYS A 11 -3.50 -4.88 16.52
N GLN A 12 -2.75 -4.81 15.42
CA GLN A 12 -3.23 -5.18 14.10
C GLN A 12 -3.45 -6.69 13.97
N ALA A 13 -2.51 -7.50 14.48
CA ALA A 13 -2.66 -8.96 14.54
C ALA A 13 -3.87 -9.38 15.38
N ALA A 14 -4.08 -8.75 16.54
CA ALA A 14 -5.23 -9.04 17.39
C ALA A 14 -6.58 -8.66 16.73
N LEU A 15 -6.63 -7.56 15.98
CA LEU A 15 -7.83 -7.15 15.24
C LEU A 15 -8.07 -8.02 13.99
N ALA A 16 -7.03 -8.53 13.34
CA ALA A 16 -7.16 -9.53 12.28
C ALA A 16 -7.76 -10.83 12.84
N ARG A 17 -7.21 -11.33 13.95
CA ARG A 17 -7.72 -12.51 14.65
C ARG A 17 -9.16 -12.34 15.13
N LEU A 18 -9.54 -11.14 15.56
CA LEU A 18 -10.92 -10.83 15.93
C LEU A 18 -11.88 -10.90 14.74
N ARG A 19 -11.44 -10.51 13.53
CA ARG A 19 -12.24 -10.65 12.31
C ARG A 19 -12.39 -12.11 11.88
N GLU A 20 -11.31 -12.89 11.95
CA GLU A 20 -11.32 -14.34 11.68
C GLU A 20 -12.28 -15.07 12.63
N ASN A 21 -12.29 -14.70 13.91
CA ASN A 21 -13.18 -15.29 14.92
C ASN A 21 -14.61 -14.71 14.90
N SER A 22 -15.04 -14.12 13.78
CA SER A 22 -16.39 -13.54 13.61
C SER A 22 -16.75 -12.49 14.68
N GLY A 23 -15.77 -11.75 15.18
CA GLY A 23 -15.95 -10.76 16.25
C GLY A 23 -16.03 -11.34 17.67
N ASN A 24 -15.77 -12.64 17.87
CA ASN A 24 -15.87 -13.27 19.17
C ASN A 24 -14.69 -12.91 20.09
N VAL A 25 -14.89 -11.84 20.88
CA VAL A 25 -13.89 -11.28 21.79
C VAL A 25 -13.39 -12.29 22.83
N ARG A 26 -14.21 -13.23 23.29
CA ARG A 26 -13.79 -14.21 24.31
C ARG A 26 -12.77 -15.17 23.75
N ILE A 27 -13.00 -15.69 22.54
CA ILE A 27 -12.09 -16.60 21.85
C ILE A 27 -10.78 -15.88 21.53
N THR A 28 -10.85 -14.71 20.89
CA THR A 28 -9.66 -13.94 20.53
C THR A 28 -8.85 -13.52 21.76
N SER A 29 -9.50 -13.22 22.89
CA SER A 29 -8.81 -12.90 24.14
C SER A 29 -8.03 -14.10 24.70
N ALA A 30 -8.60 -15.31 24.63
CA ALA A 30 -7.93 -16.54 25.05
C ALA A 30 -6.73 -16.86 24.15
N GLU A 31 -6.84 -16.63 22.84
CA GLU A 31 -5.76 -16.90 21.88
C GLU A 31 -4.63 -15.86 21.95
N THR A 32 -4.96 -14.58 22.07
CA THR A 32 -3.97 -13.49 22.00
C THR A 32 -3.42 -13.07 23.37
N GLY A 33 -4.04 -13.53 24.47
CA GLY A 33 -3.73 -13.09 25.83
C GLY A 33 -4.08 -11.63 26.11
N ILE A 34 -4.75 -10.94 25.19
CA ILE A 34 -5.15 -9.54 25.32
C ILE A 34 -6.48 -9.47 26.08
N ASN A 35 -6.56 -8.54 27.03
CA ASN A 35 -7.77 -8.38 27.85
C ASN A 35 -9.02 -8.10 26.97
N PRO A 36 -10.17 -8.75 27.24
CA PRO A 36 -11.40 -8.57 26.47
C PRO A 36 -11.86 -7.12 26.36
N ARG A 37 -11.62 -6.32 27.41
CA ARG A 37 -11.97 -4.90 27.46
C ARG A 37 -11.12 -4.08 26.48
N THR A 38 -9.84 -4.43 26.33
CA THR A 38 -8.92 -3.78 25.39
C THR A 38 -9.31 -4.09 23.94
N LEU A 39 -9.63 -5.35 23.64
CA LEU A 39 -10.09 -5.76 22.30
C LEU A 39 -11.38 -5.04 21.89
N ARG A 40 -12.37 -4.94 22.80
CA ARG A 40 -13.61 -4.18 22.54
C ARG A 40 -13.34 -2.70 22.28
N ALA A 41 -12.50 -2.07 23.10
CA ALA A 41 -12.15 -0.67 22.93
C ALA A 41 -11.45 -0.40 21.58
N TRP A 42 -10.62 -1.33 21.11
CA TRP A 42 -9.99 -1.23 19.79
C TRP A 42 -10.97 -1.43 18.64
N ALA A 43 -11.83 -2.44 18.72
CA ALA A 43 -12.86 -2.70 17.70
C ALA A 43 -13.81 -1.51 17.55
N GLN A 44 -14.26 -0.94 18.67
CA GLN A 44 -15.13 0.24 18.67
C GLN A 44 -14.43 1.46 18.06
N ARG A 45 -13.15 1.69 18.39
CA ARG A 45 -12.38 2.80 17.82
C ARG A 45 -12.10 2.63 16.32
N GLN A 46 -12.07 1.41 15.80
CA GLN A 46 -11.96 1.13 14.37
C GLN A 46 -13.28 1.36 13.63
N GLN A 47 -14.41 1.09 14.27
CA GLN A 47 -15.75 1.40 13.73
C GLN A 47 -16.07 2.90 13.79
N SER A 48 -15.57 3.61 14.80
CA SER A 48 -15.74 5.06 14.95
C SER A 48 -14.63 5.88 14.28
N ALA A 49 -13.63 5.24 13.68
CA ALA A 49 -12.70 5.95 12.83
C ALA A 49 -13.49 6.38 11.58
N PRO A 50 -13.46 7.68 11.20
CA PRO A 50 -14.02 8.08 9.92
C PRO A 50 -13.39 7.19 8.85
N ALA A 51 -14.22 6.61 7.99
CA ALA A 51 -13.74 5.83 6.86
C ALA A 51 -12.60 6.63 6.21
N PRO A 52 -11.43 6.03 5.93
CA PRO A 52 -10.45 6.71 5.10
C PRO A 52 -11.23 7.21 3.87
N PRO A 53 -11.04 8.48 3.46
CA PRO A 53 -11.70 8.97 2.25
C PRO A 53 -11.49 7.91 1.17
N PRO A 54 -12.54 7.54 0.40
CA PRO A 54 -12.39 6.52 -0.64
C PRO A 54 -11.14 6.89 -1.39
N GLU A 55 -10.13 6.01 -1.33
CA GLU A 55 -8.86 6.22 -2.01
C GLU A 55 -9.26 6.63 -3.41
N SER A 56 -9.04 7.91 -3.71
CA SER A 56 -9.30 8.42 -5.05
C SER A 56 -8.47 7.50 -5.89
N GLU A 57 -9.10 6.65 -6.73
CA GLU A 57 -8.33 5.78 -7.63
C GLU A 57 -7.21 6.65 -8.16
N PRO A 58 -5.94 6.27 -7.90
CA PRO A 58 -4.85 7.16 -8.23
C PRO A 58 -5.06 7.49 -9.70
N VAL A 59 -5.16 8.77 -10.04
CA VAL A 59 -5.50 9.21 -11.40
C VAL A 59 -4.60 8.50 -12.42
N GLU A 60 -3.40 8.12 -11.98
CA GLU A 60 -2.43 7.22 -12.60
C GLU A 60 -2.94 5.81 -12.93
N ALA A 61 -3.66 5.12 -12.03
CA ALA A 61 -4.28 3.82 -12.32
C ALA A 61 -5.38 3.96 -13.39
N ARG A 62 -6.26 4.96 -13.24
CA ARG A 62 -7.31 5.21 -14.24
C ARG A 62 -6.74 5.64 -15.59
N LEU A 63 -5.66 6.42 -15.59
CA LEU A 63 -4.92 6.80 -16.80
C LEU A 63 -4.23 5.58 -17.42
N ARG A 64 -3.64 4.70 -16.61
CA ARG A 64 -3.03 3.43 -17.07
C ARG A 64 -4.07 2.54 -17.74
N ASP A 65 -5.23 2.38 -17.13
CA ASP A 65 -6.30 1.54 -17.68
C ASP A 65 -6.85 2.14 -18.99
N LEU A 66 -7.08 3.45 -19.04
CA LEU A 66 -7.47 4.13 -20.27
C LEU A 66 -6.41 4.02 -21.38
N LEU A 67 -5.12 4.10 -21.03
CA LEU A 67 -4.04 3.95 -22.01
C LEU A 67 -3.96 2.50 -22.51
N MET A 68 -4.12 1.52 -21.62
CA MET A 68 -4.11 0.11 -21.98
C MET A 68 -5.27 -0.23 -22.92
N ASP A 69 -6.48 0.23 -22.61
CA ASP A 69 -7.66 0.06 -23.45
C ASP A 69 -7.48 0.69 -24.84
N ASN A 70 -6.86 1.88 -24.91
CA ASN A 70 -6.59 2.53 -26.19
C ASN A 70 -5.54 1.78 -27.00
N ILE A 71 -4.48 1.26 -26.36
CA ILE A 71 -3.45 0.45 -27.03
C ILE A 71 -4.07 -0.84 -27.58
N LEU A 72 -4.93 -1.51 -26.80
CA LEU A 72 -5.61 -2.73 -27.23
C LEU A 72 -6.57 -2.46 -28.39
N ARG A 73 -7.37 -1.38 -28.35
CA ARG A 73 -8.23 -0.98 -29.47
C ARG A 73 -7.44 -0.61 -30.73
N LEU A 74 -6.27 0.00 -30.56
CA LEU A 74 -5.39 0.32 -31.68
C LEU A 74 -4.76 -0.93 -32.27
N ALA A 75 -4.33 -1.89 -31.44
CA ALA A 75 -3.85 -3.18 -31.91
C ALA A 75 -4.93 -3.96 -32.67
N ASP A 76 -6.16 -4.00 -32.13
CA ASP A 76 -7.31 -4.70 -32.71
C ASP A 76 -7.76 -4.06 -34.04
N SER A 77 -7.77 -2.73 -34.13
CA SER A 77 -8.07 -2.02 -35.39
C SER A 77 -6.98 -2.17 -36.46
N LEU A 78 -5.72 -2.40 -36.04
CA LEU A 78 -4.63 -2.75 -36.95
C LEU A 78 -4.78 -4.19 -37.44
N GLU A 79 -5.11 -5.15 -36.57
CA GLU A 79 -5.37 -6.54 -36.96
C GLU A 79 -6.51 -6.64 -37.97
N ALA A 80 -7.61 -5.89 -37.76
CA ALA A 80 -8.72 -5.81 -38.70
C ALA A 80 -8.36 -5.17 -40.07
N THR A 81 -7.23 -4.45 -40.18
CA THR A 81 -6.75 -3.83 -41.43
C THR A 81 -5.54 -4.55 -42.02
N ILE A 82 -4.94 -5.54 -41.33
CA ILE A 82 -3.69 -6.20 -41.73
C ILE A 82 -3.87 -7.18 -42.89
N ASP A 83 -5.07 -7.73 -43.09
CA ASP A 83 -5.31 -8.69 -44.19
C ASP A 83 -5.32 -8.02 -45.58
N ASP A 84 -5.52 -6.70 -45.67
CA ASP A 84 -5.58 -5.94 -46.93
C ASP A 84 -4.53 -4.81 -47.03
N ALA A 85 -3.72 -4.59 -45.98
CA ALA A 85 -2.74 -3.50 -45.92
C ALA A 85 -1.38 -3.90 -46.55
N PRO A 86 -0.81 -3.07 -47.44
CA PRO A 86 0.54 -3.27 -47.97
C PRO A 86 1.59 -3.37 -46.86
N LEU A 87 2.59 -4.24 -47.01
CA LEU A 87 3.69 -4.51 -46.05
C LEU A 87 4.26 -3.25 -45.37
N ASN A 88 4.39 -2.17 -46.13
CA ASN A 88 4.96 -0.89 -45.71
C ASN A 88 4.09 -0.20 -44.64
N GLN A 89 2.76 -0.34 -44.73
CA GLN A 89 1.83 0.19 -43.73
C GLN A 89 1.91 -0.61 -42.44
N ARG A 90 2.06 -1.94 -42.53
CA ARG A 90 2.27 -2.80 -41.36
C ARG A 90 3.58 -2.48 -40.63
N ALA A 91 4.66 -2.28 -41.38
CA ALA A 91 5.95 -1.88 -40.82
C ALA A 91 5.88 -0.49 -40.14
N SER A 92 5.13 0.44 -40.73
CA SER A 92 4.93 1.79 -40.17
C SER A 92 4.08 1.77 -38.89
N ALA A 93 3.03 0.95 -38.86
CA ALA A 93 2.20 0.76 -37.67
C ALA A 93 2.99 0.12 -36.52
N LEU A 94 3.81 -0.88 -36.82
CA LEU A 94 4.72 -1.51 -35.85
C LEU A 94 5.70 -0.49 -35.25
N ALA A 95 6.33 0.34 -36.08
CA ALA A 95 7.24 1.38 -35.63
C ALA A 95 6.54 2.39 -34.70
N GLN A 96 5.31 2.79 -35.04
CA GLN A 96 4.52 3.69 -34.19
C GLN A 96 4.15 3.07 -32.83
N LEU A 97 3.90 1.76 -32.77
CA LEU A 97 3.63 1.05 -31.51
C LEU A 97 4.88 0.99 -30.63
N ILE A 98 6.03 0.68 -31.21
CA ILE A 98 7.32 0.64 -30.49
C ILE A 98 7.63 2.03 -29.92
N ASP A 99 7.49 3.09 -30.71
CA ASP A 99 7.71 4.47 -30.26
C ASP A 99 6.77 4.87 -29.10
N ARG A 100 5.52 4.43 -29.13
CA ARG A 100 4.55 4.71 -28.06
C ARG A 100 4.90 3.95 -26.78
N LEU A 101 5.32 2.69 -26.89
CA LEU A 101 5.77 1.90 -25.74
C LEU A 101 7.01 2.50 -25.09
N LEU A 102 7.99 2.95 -25.88
CA LEU A 102 9.20 3.60 -25.36
C LEU A 102 8.89 4.93 -24.67
N LYS A 103 8.03 5.77 -25.26
CA LYS A 103 7.59 7.02 -24.64
C LYS A 103 6.81 6.79 -23.35
N LEU A 104 6.03 5.72 -23.28
CA LEU A 104 5.28 5.38 -22.08
C LEU A 104 6.23 4.88 -20.98
N ALA A 105 7.18 4.01 -21.31
CA ALA A 105 8.22 3.57 -20.37
C ALA A 105 9.02 4.74 -19.77
N ASP A 106 9.34 5.76 -20.57
CA ASP A 106 10.03 6.98 -20.12
C ASP A 106 9.17 7.92 -19.25
N LYS A 107 7.84 7.74 -19.28
CA LYS A 107 6.88 8.55 -18.51
C LYS A 107 6.35 7.85 -17.27
N LEU A 108 6.58 6.54 -17.12
CA LEU A 108 6.39 5.94 -15.81
C LEU A 108 7.45 6.56 -14.90
N PRO A 109 7.06 7.13 -13.74
CA PRO A 109 8.05 7.47 -12.74
C PRO A 109 8.85 6.20 -12.49
N ASP A 110 10.19 6.29 -12.54
CA ASP A 110 11.00 5.27 -11.89
C ASP A 110 10.34 5.06 -10.53
N GLU A 111 9.90 3.84 -10.22
CA GLU A 111 9.61 3.48 -8.85
C GLU A 111 10.95 3.53 -8.11
N GLN A 112 11.47 4.75 -7.92
CA GLN A 112 12.40 5.10 -6.89
C GLN A 112 11.59 4.91 -5.64
N ARG A 113 11.51 3.64 -5.23
CA ARG A 113 11.03 3.22 -3.93
C ARG A 113 11.79 4.10 -2.97
N ASP A 114 11.13 5.11 -2.43
CA ASP A 114 11.67 5.89 -1.34
C ASP A 114 11.98 4.88 -0.25
N HIS A 115 13.24 4.45 -0.20
CA HIS A 115 13.73 3.57 0.82
C HIS A 115 13.81 4.41 2.09
N VAL A 116 12.70 4.47 2.82
CA VAL A 116 12.65 5.12 4.12
C VAL A 116 13.45 4.25 5.09
N LEU A 117 14.73 4.59 5.26
CA LEU A 117 15.58 4.05 6.32
C LEU A 117 15.05 4.58 7.66
N ARG A 118 14.23 3.78 8.35
CA ARG A 118 13.84 4.06 9.73
C ARG A 118 14.96 3.62 10.67
N MET A 119 15.62 4.58 11.30
CA MET A 119 16.59 4.33 12.36
C MET A 119 15.86 4.23 13.71
N GLU A 120 16.05 3.12 14.42
CA GLU A 120 15.50 2.89 15.78
C GLU A 120 16.66 2.76 16.77
N TYR A 121 16.59 3.49 17.89
CA TYR A 121 17.61 3.46 18.95
C TYR A 121 17.15 2.58 20.10
N VAL A 122 17.99 1.62 20.52
CA VAL A 122 17.71 0.73 21.65
C VAL A 122 18.55 1.18 22.85
N ASP A 123 17.90 1.59 23.93
CA ASP A 123 18.55 1.95 25.19
C ASP A 123 18.95 0.67 25.99
N PRO A 124 19.85 0.77 26.98
CA PRO A 124 20.30 -0.38 27.79
C PRO A 124 19.18 -1.09 28.57
N ASP A 125 18.03 -0.44 28.76
CA ASP A 125 16.83 -0.99 29.39
C ASP A 125 15.93 -1.75 28.39
N GLY A 126 16.34 -1.82 27.12
CA GLY A 126 15.60 -2.45 26.03
C GLY A 126 14.49 -1.58 25.44
N SER A 127 14.38 -0.31 25.84
CA SER A 127 13.40 0.62 25.27
C SER A 127 13.84 1.12 23.89
N VAL A 128 12.89 1.18 22.96
CA VAL A 128 13.12 1.61 21.57
C VAL A 128 12.59 3.01 21.36
N HIS A 129 13.44 3.91 20.82
CA HIS A 129 13.10 5.30 20.57
C HIS A 129 13.38 5.68 19.12
N ALA A 130 12.51 6.51 18.55
CA ALA A 130 12.69 7.12 17.23
C ALA A 130 13.67 8.31 17.25
N THR A 131 14.22 8.63 18.42
CA THR A 131 15.07 9.78 18.66
C THR A 131 16.31 9.33 19.44
N PRO A 132 17.52 9.72 19.00
CA PRO A 132 18.74 9.30 19.67
C PRO A 132 18.80 9.77 21.12
N PRO A 133 19.52 9.05 22.00
CA PRO A 133 19.61 9.37 23.43
C PRO A 133 20.14 10.80 23.68
N TRP A 134 21.16 11.25 22.95
CA TRP A 134 21.74 12.60 23.08
C TRP A 134 20.85 13.76 22.63
N ALA A 135 19.74 13.49 21.93
CA ALA A 135 18.77 14.51 21.53
C ALA A 135 17.64 14.65 22.57
N ARG A 136 17.34 13.59 23.32
CA ARG A 136 16.38 13.63 24.43
C ARG A 136 16.93 14.45 25.60
N GLU A 137 18.20 14.28 25.94
CA GLU A 137 18.87 15.00 27.03
C GLU A 137 18.94 16.53 26.82
N ARG A 138 18.99 16.98 25.56
CA ARG A 138 19.01 18.42 25.22
C ARG A 138 17.65 19.11 25.30
N SER A 139 16.57 18.34 25.46
CA SER A 139 15.20 18.86 25.51
C SER A 139 14.75 19.22 26.94
N GLU A 140 15.55 18.86 27.95
CA GLU A 140 15.23 19.02 29.37
C GLU A 140 16.05 20.15 30.05
N SER A 141 16.64 21.08 29.28
CA SER A 141 17.33 22.28 29.77
C SER A 141 16.63 23.56 29.38
#